data_AF-A0A6M3IJU4-F1
#
_entry.id   AF-A0A6M3IJU4-F1
#
_cell.length_a   1.000
_cell.length_b   1.000
_cell.length_c   1.000
_cell.angle_alpha   90.00
_cell.angle_beta   90.00
_cell.angle_gamma   90.00
#
_symmetry.space_group_name_H-M   'P 1'
#
loop_
_entity.id
_entity.type
_entity.pdbx_description
1 polymer ?
#
loop_
_entity_poly.entity_id
_entity_poly.type
_entity_poly.pdbx_seq_one_letter_code
_entity_poly.pdbx_strand_id
1 'polypeptide(L)'
;MSDKQILVRATKNQIEEFKSSFLWKDIKRELRMWKRGFDQERASIVRDSTDSNPSTATVLMHLGDINGRVETVNYLLSLPDIFIQLLEEQNDSKRNSTD
;
A
#
# COMPACT_ATOMS: atom_id res chain seq x y z
N MET A 1 -10.35 8.86 23.52
CA MET A 1 -9.98 7.63 22.78
C MET A 1 -8.55 7.33 23.14
N SER A 2 -8.23 6.13 23.63
CA SER A 2 -6.82 5.76 23.88
C SER A 2 -6.12 5.67 22.53
N ASP A 3 -5.10 6.50 22.32
CA ASP A 3 -4.16 6.34 21.22
C ASP A 3 -3.53 4.97 21.37
N LYS A 4 -3.98 4.01 20.54
CA LYS A 4 -3.30 2.73 20.41
C LYS A 4 -1.96 3.01 19.77
N GLN A 5 -0.93 3.16 20.58
CA GLN A 5 0.43 3.32 20.12
C GLN A 5 0.79 2.11 19.24
N ILE A 6 1.13 2.37 17.98
CA ILE A 6 1.54 1.33 17.04
C ILE A 6 2.90 0.79 17.52
N LEU A 7 2.91 -0.46 17.97
CA LEU A 7 4.12 -1.13 18.44
C LEU A 7 4.69 -2.04 17.34
N VAL A 8 5.83 -1.64 16.77
CA VAL A 8 6.60 -2.50 15.87
C VAL A 8 7.52 -3.38 16.71
N ARG A 9 7.30 -4.70 16.68
CA ARG A 9 8.07 -5.67 17.48
C ARG A 9 9.34 -6.17 16.79
N ALA A 10 9.43 -6.02 15.47
CA ALA A 10 10.62 -6.38 14.71
C ALA A 10 11.70 -5.31 14.85
N THR A 11 12.97 -5.69 14.79
CA THR A 11 14.08 -4.74 14.71
C THR A 11 14.20 -4.17 13.30
N LYS A 12 14.87 -3.01 13.18
CA LYS A 12 15.17 -2.40 11.88
C LYS A 12 15.88 -3.40 10.95
N ASN A 13 16.92 -4.07 11.45
CA ASN A 13 17.68 -5.06 10.68
C ASN A 13 16.79 -6.21 10.18
N GLN A 14 15.87 -6.72 11.01
CA GLN A 14 14.94 -7.78 10.58
C GLN A 14 14.03 -7.32 9.43
N ILE A 15 13.59 -6.06 9.44
CA ILE A 15 12.75 -5.51 8.37
C ILE A 15 13.58 -5.30 7.10
N GLU A 16 14.82 -4.84 7.22
CA GLU A 16 15.75 -4.72 6.09
C GLU A 16 16.08 -6.07 5.46
N GLU A 17 16.35 -7.09 6.28
CA GLU A 17 16.52 -8.47 5.84
C GLU A 17 15.27 -8.98 5.11
N PHE A 18 14.09 -8.75 5.68
CA PHE A 18 12.82 -9.09 5.03
C PHE A 18 12.67 -8.40 3.67
N LYS A 19 12.98 -7.09 3.55
CA LYS A 19 12.96 -6.37 2.27
C LYS A 19 13.89 -6.97 1.22
N SER A 20 15.00 -7.56 1.63
CA SER A 20 15.97 -8.21 0.74
C SER A 20 15.62 -9.67 0.38
N SER A 21 14.72 -10.28 1.18
CA SER A 21 14.36 -11.70 1.09
C SER A 21 13.68 -12.09 -0.23
N PHE A 22 13.75 -13.38 -0.57
CA PHE A 22 13.03 -13.92 -1.73
C PHE A 22 11.51 -13.78 -1.53
N LEU A 23 11.01 -13.94 -0.30
CA LEU A 23 9.60 -13.88 0.04
C LEU A 23 9.02 -12.49 -0.27
N TRP A 24 9.72 -11.43 0.16
CA TRP A 24 9.26 -10.07 -0.15
C TRP A 24 9.34 -9.76 -1.65
N LYS A 25 10.39 -10.25 -2.34
CA LYS A 25 10.48 -10.12 -3.80
C LYS A 25 9.29 -10.77 -4.50
N ASP A 26 8.86 -11.94 -4.03
CA ASP A 26 7.70 -12.66 -4.53
C ASP A 26 6.39 -11.89 -4.28
N ILE A 27 6.14 -11.50 -3.02
CA ILE A 27 4.98 -10.67 -2.64
C ILE A 27 4.93 -9.38 -3.47
N LYS A 28 6.07 -8.69 -3.62
CA LYS A 28 6.17 -7.46 -4.41
C LYS A 28 5.84 -7.71 -5.88
N ARG A 29 6.21 -8.86 -6.44
CA ARG A 29 5.86 -9.24 -7.81
C ARG A 29 4.35 -9.44 -7.93
N GLU A 30 3.74 -10.23 -7.04
CA GLU A 30 2.30 -10.51 -7.05
C GLU A 30 1.47 -9.22 -6.91
N LEU A 31 1.81 -8.37 -5.93
CA LEU A 31 1.15 -7.08 -5.72
C LEU A 31 1.26 -6.17 -6.96
N ARG A 32 2.41 -6.13 -7.62
CA ARG A 32 2.58 -5.36 -8.87
C ARG A 32 1.75 -5.94 -10.02
N MET A 33 1.61 -7.25 -10.09
CA MET A 33 0.75 -7.89 -11.09
C MET A 33 -0.72 -7.55 -10.84
N TRP A 34 -1.18 -7.57 -9.58
CA TRP A 34 -2.53 -7.15 -9.23
C TRP A 34 -2.78 -5.70 -9.61
N LYS A 35 -1.86 -4.79 -9.25
CA LYS A 35 -1.96 -3.37 -9.63
C LYS A 35 -2.08 -3.19 -11.15
N ARG A 36 -1.26 -3.91 -11.92
CA ARG A 36 -1.35 -3.89 -13.40
C ARG A 36 -2.72 -4.39 -13.88
N GLY A 37 -3.26 -5.45 -13.29
CA GLY A 37 -4.60 -5.95 -13.61
C GLY A 37 -5.69 -4.91 -13.34
N PHE A 38 -5.64 -4.24 -12.18
CA PHE A 38 -6.58 -3.15 -11.86
C PHE A 38 -6.45 -1.95 -12.80
N ASP A 39 -5.22 -1.57 -13.16
CA ASP A 39 -4.98 -0.49 -14.14
C ASP A 39 -5.56 -0.85 -15.53
N GLN A 40 -5.48 -2.13 -15.94
CA GLN A 40 -6.09 -2.63 -17.18
C GLN A 40 -7.62 -2.65 -17.12
N GLU A 41 -8.20 -3.10 -16.00
CA GLU A 41 -9.65 -3.09 -15.77
C GLU A 41 -10.20 -1.66 -15.85
N ARG A 42 -9.52 -0.70 -15.20
CA ARG A 42 -9.86 0.73 -15.28
C ARG A 42 -9.88 1.22 -16.72
N ALA A 43 -8.87 0.88 -17.51
CA ALA A 43 -8.78 1.28 -18.91
C ALA A 43 -9.91 0.69 -19.75
N SER A 44 -10.31 -0.57 -19.50
CA SER A 44 -11.46 -1.19 -20.17
C SER A 44 -12.75 -0.46 -19.85
N ILE A 45 -13.02 -0.17 -18.58
CA ILE A 45 -14.25 0.52 -18.16
C ILE A 45 -14.37 1.89 -18.82
N VAL A 46 -13.28 2.65 -18.88
CA VAL A 46 -13.27 3.96 -19.54
C VAL A 46 -13.61 3.82 -21.02
N ARG A 47 -13.00 2.86 -21.72
CA ARG A 47 -13.28 2.60 -23.14
C ARG A 47 -14.72 2.12 -23.37
N ASP A 48 -15.21 1.21 -22.55
CA ASP A 48 -16.56 0.66 -22.72
C ASP A 48 -17.63 1.73 -22.40
N SER A 49 -17.32 2.68 -21.51
CA SER A 49 -18.20 3.81 -21.19
C SER A 49 -18.32 4.83 -22.32
N THR A 50 -17.30 4.98 -23.19
CA THR A 50 -17.41 5.84 -24.38
C THR A 50 -18.29 5.22 -25.46
N ASP A 51 -18.40 3.90 -25.50
CA ASP A 51 -19.05 3.17 -26.59
C ASP A 51 -20.51 2.75 -26.28
N SER A 52 -20.89 2.59 -25.01
CA SER A 52 -22.15 1.91 -24.63
C SER A 52 -23.18 2.72 -23.83
N ASN A 53 -22.97 4.03 -23.64
CA ASN A 53 -23.85 4.94 -22.89
C ASN A 53 -24.37 4.38 -21.53
N PRO A 54 -23.51 3.79 -20.67
CA PRO A 54 -23.91 3.25 -19.37
C PRO A 54 -24.31 4.36 -18.39
N SER A 55 -25.08 4.01 -17.36
CA SER A 55 -25.40 4.96 -16.29
C SER A 55 -24.12 5.48 -15.61
N THR A 56 -23.90 6.80 -15.66
CA THR A 56 -22.69 7.46 -15.16
C THR A 56 -22.37 7.10 -13.70
N ALA A 57 -23.38 6.91 -12.86
CA ALA A 57 -23.21 6.54 -11.46
C ALA A 57 -22.56 5.16 -11.26
N THR A 58 -22.97 4.17 -12.06
CA THR A 58 -22.42 2.79 -11.97
C THR A 58 -20.95 2.75 -12.40
N VAL A 59 -20.61 3.49 -13.46
CA VAL A 59 -19.23 3.63 -13.93
C VAL A 59 -18.36 4.31 -12.87
N LEU A 60 -18.82 5.41 -12.29
CA LEU A 60 -18.07 6.12 -11.25
C LEU A 60 -17.86 5.28 -9.99
N MET A 61 -18.85 4.48 -9.60
CA MET A 61 -18.73 3.55 -8.47
C MET A 61 -17.64 2.50 -8.73
N HIS A 62 -17.66 1.85 -9.91
CA HIS A 62 -16.63 0.86 -10.26
C HIS A 62 -15.23 1.49 -10.36
N LEU A 63 -15.10 2.69 -10.92
CA LEU A 63 -13.83 3.41 -10.97
C LEU A 63 -13.33 3.76 -9.56
N GLY A 64 -14.23 4.14 -8.65
CA GLY A 64 -13.91 4.38 -7.24
C GLY A 64 -13.34 3.14 -6.56
N ASP A 65 -13.98 1.98 -6.75
CA ASP A 65 -13.52 0.71 -6.19
C ASP A 65 -12.13 0.33 -6.71
N ILE A 66 -11.90 0.46 -8.01
CA ILE A 66 -10.61 0.15 -8.62
C ILE A 66 -9.51 1.07 -8.08
N ASN A 67 -9.78 2.38 -7.98
CA ASN A 67 -8.83 3.31 -7.40
C ASN A 67 -8.50 2.97 -5.94
N GLY A 68 -9.51 2.61 -5.14
CA GLY A 68 -9.30 2.15 -3.76
C GLY A 68 -8.40 0.91 -3.67
N ARG A 69 -8.56 -0.04 -4.59
CA ARG A 69 -7.70 -1.23 -4.68
C ARG A 69 -6.27 -0.89 -5.06
N VAL A 70 -6.07 0.03 -6.02
CA VAL A 70 -4.74 0.49 -6.42
C VAL A 70 -4.02 1.18 -5.26
N GLU A 71 -4.71 2.05 -4.53
CA GLU A 71 -4.15 2.71 -3.34
C GLU A 71 -3.82 1.72 -2.24
N THR A 72 -4.67 0.72 -2.03
CA THR A 72 -4.40 -0.36 -1.07
C THR A 72 -3.12 -1.12 -1.44
N VAL A 73 -2.92 -1.45 -2.72
CA VAL A 73 -1.68 -2.10 -3.16
C VAL A 73 -0.47 -1.20 -2.96
N ASN A 74 -0.56 0.09 -3.27
CA ASN A 74 0.53 1.05 -3.04
C ASN A 74 0.90 1.12 -1.55
N TYR A 75 -0.09 1.15 -0.67
CA TYR A 75 0.11 1.12 0.78
C TYR A 75 0.78 -0.18 1.25
N LEU A 76 0.32 -1.34 0.79
CA LEU A 76 0.94 -2.63 1.14
C LEU A 76 2.41 -2.68 0.71
N LEU A 77 2.73 -2.13 -0.46
CA LEU A 77 4.09 -2.07 -0.99
C LEU A 77 5.02 -1.16 -0.18
N SER A 78 4.50 -0.14 0.53
CA SER A 78 5.27 0.79 1.35
C SER A 78 5.40 0.37 2.82
N LEU A 79 4.64 -0.63 3.28
CA LEU A 79 4.64 -1.06 4.69
C LEU A 79 6.03 -1.32 5.29
N PRO A 80 6.98 -2.01 4.63
CA PRO A 80 8.30 -2.22 5.22
C PRO A 80 9.07 -0.91 5.46
N ASP A 81 8.91 0.07 4.56
CA ASP A 81 9.56 1.37 4.68
C ASP A 81 8.92 2.19 5.80
N ILE A 82 7.59 2.15 5.91
CA ILE A 82 6.85 2.78 7.02
C ILE A 82 7.31 2.21 8.37
N PHE A 83 7.49 0.89 8.47
CA PHE A 83 7.95 0.28 9.73
C PHE A 83 9.36 0.70 10.12
N ILE A 84 10.27 0.86 9.14
CA ILE A 84 11.62 1.38 9.41
C ILE A 84 11.52 2.82 9.92
N GLN A 85 10.75 3.67 9.25
CA GLN A 85 10.55 5.07 9.65
C GLN A 85 10.00 5.18 11.08
N LEU A 86 8.98 4.40 11.42
CA LEU A 86 8.41 4.39 12.77
C LEU A 86 9.43 3.99 13.84
N LEU A 87 10.33 3.04 13.54
CA LEU A 87 11.39 2.64 14.47
C LEU A 87 12.47 3.73 14.63
N GLU A 88 12.77 4.46 13.57
CA GLU A 88 13.70 5.60 13.61
C GLU A 88 13.13 6.74 14.46
N GLU A 89 11.88 7.14 14.22
CA GLU A 89 11.17 8.17 14.99
C GLU A 89 11.08 7.82 16.49
N GLN A 90 10.85 6.53 16.82
CA GLN A 90 10.84 6.06 18.20
C GLN A 90 12.21 6.14 18.88
N ASN A 91 13.29 5.88 18.15
CA ASN A 91 14.64 5.97 18.68
C ASN A 91 15.08 7.42 18.92
N ASP A 92 14.75 8.33 17.99
CA ASP A 92 15.07 9.75 18.13
C ASP A 92 14.27 10.39 19.28
N SER A 93 13.00 10.02 19.43
CA SER A 93 12.17 10.47 20.56
C SER A 93 12.77 10.04 21.91
N LYS A 94 13.30 8.81 22.00
CA LYS A 94 13.98 8.34 23.22
C LYS A 94 15.26 9.12 23.51
N ARG A 95 16.08 9.38 22.50
CA ARG A 95 17.33 10.17 22.66
C ARG A 95 17.03 11.56 23.21
N ASN A 96 16.07 12.27 22.62
CA ASN A 96 15.71 13.62 23.03
C ASN A 96 15.02 13.70 24.40
N SER A 97 14.53 12.58 24.95
CA SER A 97 13.93 12.53 26.30
C SER A 97 14.93 12.22 27.42
N THR A 98 16.19 11.96 27.08
CA THR A 98 17.24 11.59 28.05
C THR A 98 18.29 12.70 28.24
N ASP A 99 18.15 13.81 27.50
CA ASP A 99 18.88 15.08 27.69
C ASP A 99 17.98 16.10 28.41
#